data_AF-A0A3P7L0M2-F1
#
_entry.id   AF-A0A3P7L0M2-F1
#
_cell.length_a   1.000
_cell.length_b   1.000
_cell.length_c   1.000
_cell.angle_alpha   90.00
_cell.angle_beta   90.00
_cell.angle_gamma   90.00
#
_symmetry.space_group_name_H-M   'P 1'
#
loop_
_entity.id
_entity.type
_entity.pdbx_description
1 polymer ?
#
loop_
_entity_poly.entity_id
_entity_poly.type
_entity_poly.pdbx_seq_one_letter_code
_entity_poly.pdbx_strand_id
1 'polypeptide(L)'
;MDQVEPASEIVKRFVTGAMSFGSISWEAHTTLAIAMNRIGAKSNTGEGGEKPERYASNQDANNNLRSAIKQVLVPKLTFFRCICLTAQEVCCIS
;
A
#
# COMPACT_ATOMS: atom_id res chain seq x y z
N MET A 1 29.75 12.95 8.33
CA MET A 1 28.60 12.11 7.94
C MET A 1 27.39 12.37 8.85
N ASP A 2 27.59 12.99 10.03
CA ASP A 2 26.52 13.26 11.01
C ASP A 2 25.61 14.46 10.71
N GLN A 3 25.78 15.11 9.56
CA GLN A 3 24.92 16.22 9.12
C GLN A 3 23.80 15.78 8.16
N VAL A 4 23.76 14.49 7.83
CA VAL A 4 22.73 13.93 6.95
C VAL A 4 21.78 13.10 7.80
N GLU A 5 20.49 13.19 7.48
CA GLU A 5 19.48 12.36 8.14
C GLU A 5 19.79 10.86 7.97
N PRO A 6 19.51 10.03 8.99
CA PRO A 6 19.80 8.60 8.92
C PRO A 6 18.91 7.93 7.86
N ALA A 7 19.45 6.87 7.23
CA ALA A 7 18.75 6.14 6.17
C ALA A 7 17.36 5.66 6.59
N SER A 8 17.17 5.32 7.88
CA SER A 8 15.88 4.91 8.46
C SER A 8 14.80 5.99 8.38
N GLU A 9 15.17 7.27 8.37
CA GLU A 9 14.21 8.38 8.21
C GLU A 9 13.95 8.68 6.72
N ILE A 10 14.97 8.52 5.87
CA ILE A 10 14.83 8.70 4.42
C ILE A 10 13.84 7.68 3.85
N VAL A 11 13.95 6.41 4.25
CA VAL A 11 13.12 5.35 3.67
C VAL A 11 11.63 5.52 3.92
N LYS A 12 11.23 6.18 5.01
CA LYS A 12 9.82 6.48 5.31
C LYS A 12 9.17 7.40 4.28
N ARG A 13 9.98 8.17 3.54
CA ARG A 13 9.51 9.05 2.46
C ARG A 13 9.36 8.31 1.14
N PHE A 14 9.90 7.09 1.01
CA PHE A 14 9.73 6.31 -0.20
C PHE A 14 8.34 5.71 -0.29
N VAL A 15 7.83 5.74 -1.52
CA VAL A 15 6.53 5.18 -1.87
C VAL A 15 6.75 4.32 -3.11
N THR A 16 6.23 3.09 -3.11
CA THR A 16 6.23 2.31 -4.35
C THR A 16 5.23 2.91 -5.33
N GLY A 17 5.59 2.97 -6.62
CA GLY A 17 4.66 3.36 -7.67
C GLY A 17 3.39 2.48 -7.68
N ALA A 18 2.32 3.02 -8.25
CA ALA A 18 1.07 2.29 -8.46
C ALA A 18 1.29 1.13 -9.43
N MET A 19 1.10 -0.10 -8.95
CA MET A 19 1.16 -1.31 -9.78
C MET A 19 -0.14 -2.09 -9.60
N SER A 20 -0.93 -2.21 -10.67
CA SER A 20 -2.22 -2.89 -10.61
C SER A 20 -2.05 -4.42 -10.49
N PHE A 21 -3.00 -5.05 -9.80
CA PHE A 21 -3.26 -6.47 -10.00
C PHE A 21 -3.66 -6.69 -11.45
N GLY A 22 -2.83 -7.43 -12.20
CA GLY A 22 -2.94 -7.58 -13.65
C GLY A 22 -1.61 -7.33 -14.36
N SER A 23 -0.82 -6.37 -13.86
CA SER A 23 0.53 -6.10 -14.37
C SER A 23 1.62 -6.84 -13.58
N ILE A 24 1.36 -7.18 -12.32
CA ILE A 24 2.24 -7.97 -11.46
C ILE A 24 1.48 -9.10 -10.76
N SER A 25 2.19 -10.16 -10.38
CA SER A 25 1.59 -11.30 -9.67
C SER A 25 1.13 -10.92 -8.26
N TRP A 26 0.25 -11.75 -7.69
CA TRP A 26 -0.27 -11.54 -6.35
C TRP A 26 0.84 -11.61 -5.29
N GLU A 27 1.73 -12.57 -5.46
CA GLU A 27 2.88 -12.82 -4.60
C GLU A 27 3.84 -11.63 -4.64
N ALA A 28 4.06 -11.04 -5.82
CA ALA A 28 4.89 -9.86 -5.96
C ALA A 28 4.28 -8.65 -5.25
N HIS A 29 2.98 -8.40 -5.45
CA HIS A 29 2.27 -7.27 -4.82
C HIS A 29 2.27 -7.37 -3.29
N THR A 30 1.98 -8.54 -2.76
CA THR A 30 1.96 -8.79 -1.30
C THR A 30 3.35 -8.74 -0.67
N THR A 31 4.37 -9.26 -1.35
CA THR A 31 5.76 -9.18 -0.88
C THR A 31 6.24 -7.74 -0.80
N LEU A 32 5.90 -6.91 -1.79
CA LEU A 32 6.21 -5.48 -1.77
C LEU A 32 5.50 -4.77 -0.61
N ALA A 33 4.21 -5.04 -0.40
CA ALA A 33 3.47 -4.44 0.70
C ALA A 33 4.09 -4.77 2.07
N ILE A 34 4.43 -6.04 2.30
CA ILE A 34 5.09 -6.48 3.54
C ILE A 34 6.46 -5.78 3.69
N ALA A 35 7.28 -5.77 2.64
CA ALA A 35 8.61 -5.16 2.68
C ALA A 35 8.54 -3.68 3.03
N MET A 36 7.64 -2.93 2.39
CA MET A 36 7.45 -1.49 2.65
C MET A 36 6.92 -1.23 4.06
N ASN A 37 5.95 -2.02 4.52
CA ASN A 37 5.40 -1.91 5.87
C ASN A 37 6.48 -2.16 6.94
N ARG A 38 7.39 -3.12 6.73
CA ARG A 38 8.51 -3.40 7.64
C ARG A 38 9.51 -2.26 7.77
N ILE A 39 9.79 -1.55 6.67
CA ILE A 39 10.74 -0.42 6.66
C ILE A 39 10.07 0.92 6.98
N GLY A 40 8.77 0.94 7.28
CA GLY A 40 7.99 2.15 7.57
C GLY A 40 7.72 3.03 6.33
N ALA A 41 7.93 2.48 5.14
CA ALA A 41 7.64 3.12 3.87
C ALA A 41 6.23 2.75 3.39
N LYS A 42 5.75 3.38 2.32
CA LYS A 42 4.36 3.19 1.85
C LYS A 42 4.32 2.41 0.54
N SER A 43 3.38 1.48 0.43
CA SER A 43 3.05 0.82 -0.84
C SER A 43 1.72 1.31 -1.40
N ASN A 44 1.57 1.26 -2.72
CA ASN A 44 0.36 1.67 -3.44
C ASN A 44 -0.34 0.46 -4.09
N THR A 45 -1.66 0.38 -3.97
CA THR A 45 -2.46 -0.73 -4.53
C THR A 45 -2.48 -0.80 -6.03
N GLY A 46 -2.32 0.34 -6.71
CA GLY A 46 -2.67 0.48 -8.12
C GLY A 46 -4.18 0.41 -8.38
N GLU A 47 -4.54 0.53 -9.66
CA GLU A 47 -5.91 0.64 -10.16
C GLU A 47 -6.78 -0.60 -9.93
N GLY A 48 -6.15 -1.76 -9.72
CA GLY A 48 -6.84 -3.04 -9.54
C GLY A 48 -7.49 -3.24 -8.17
N GLY A 49 -7.27 -2.30 -7.23
CA GLY A 49 -7.74 -2.43 -5.85
C GLY A 49 -7.00 -3.54 -5.09
N GLU A 50 -7.58 -4.04 -4.00
CA GLU A 50 -7.05 -5.19 -3.26
C GLU A 50 -8.13 -6.21 -2.97
N LYS A 51 -7.73 -7.48 -2.82
CA LYS A 51 -8.65 -8.52 -2.35
C LYS A 51 -9.07 -8.26 -0.89
N PRO A 52 -10.34 -8.53 -0.53
CA PRO A 52 -10.85 -8.34 0.83
C PRO A 52 -10.05 -9.07 1.92
N GLU A 53 -9.42 -10.19 1.57
CA GLU A 53 -8.57 -11.00 2.45
C GLU A 53 -7.43 -10.20 3.08
N ARG A 54 -6.94 -9.13 2.42
CA ARG A 54 -5.89 -8.24 2.96
C ARG A 54 -6.37 -7.37 4.10
N TYR A 55 -7.68 -7.21 4.29
CA TYR A 55 -8.26 -6.38 5.36
C TYR A 55 -8.59 -7.18 6.62
N ALA A 56 -8.18 -8.45 6.71
CA ALA A 56 -8.40 -9.24 7.92
C ALA A 56 -7.80 -8.56 9.16
N SER A 57 -8.62 -8.39 10.20
CA SER A 57 -8.30 -7.64 11.42
C SER A 57 -7.16 -8.25 12.24
N ASN A 58 -6.81 -9.51 11.97
CA ASN A 58 -5.90 -10.32 12.79
C ASN A 58 -4.50 -10.48 12.15
N GLN A 59 -4.09 -9.54 11.31
CA GLN A 59 -2.76 -9.56 10.70
C GLN A 59 -1.70 -9.01 11.65
N ASP A 60 -0.54 -9.66 11.65
CA ASP A 60 0.64 -9.19 12.37
C ASP A 60 1.01 -7.76 11.93
N ALA A 61 1.32 -6.89 12.89
CA ALA A 61 1.63 -5.49 12.65
C ALA A 61 2.84 -5.34 11.72
N ASN A 62 3.81 -6.26 11.81
CA ASN A 62 5.04 -6.25 11.00
C ASN A 62 4.90 -6.98 9.66
N ASN A 63 3.87 -7.80 9.49
CA ASN A 63 3.64 -8.59 8.27
C ASN A 63 2.26 -8.30 7.66
N ASN A 64 1.80 -7.07 7.84
CA ASN A 64 0.55 -6.64 7.29
C ASN A 64 0.63 -6.67 5.77
N LEU A 65 -0.34 -7.33 5.15
CA LEU A 65 -0.42 -7.46 3.72
C LEU A 65 -0.96 -6.18 3.11
N ARG A 66 -1.66 -5.28 3.81
CA ARG A 66 -2.30 -4.08 3.26
C ARG A 66 -1.30 -3.11 2.64
N SER A 67 -1.68 -2.46 1.54
CA SER A 67 -0.97 -1.27 1.07
C SER A 67 -1.43 -0.02 1.82
N ALA A 68 -0.50 0.89 2.09
CA ALA A 68 -0.77 2.12 2.82
C ALA A 68 -1.57 3.13 1.96
N ILE A 69 -1.27 3.18 0.66
CA ILE A 69 -1.93 4.06 -0.30
C ILE A 69 -2.89 3.24 -1.15
N LYS A 70 -4.13 3.69 -1.25
CA LYS A 70 -5.16 3.07 -2.10
C LYS A 70 -5.45 3.96 -3.29
N GLN A 71 -5.35 3.42 -4.50
CA GLN A 71 -5.73 4.15 -5.70
C GLN A 71 -7.21 3.91 -6.03
N VAL A 72 -7.92 5.00 -6.33
CA VAL A 72 -9.32 4.95 -6.74
C VAL A 72 -9.38 5.23 -8.23
N LEU A 73 -9.78 4.21 -8.99
CA LEU A 73 -10.27 4.35 -10.37
C LEU A 73 -11.80 4.31 -10.32
N VAL A 74 -12.49 5.09 -11.17
CA VAL A 74 -13.95 5.34 -11.24
C VAL A 74 -14.83 4.66 -10.17
N PRO A 75 -15.58 5.42 -9.36
CA PRO A 75 -16.20 4.92 -8.13
C PRO A 75 -17.21 3.79 -8.41
N LYS A 76 -16.79 2.54 -8.24
CA LYS A 76 -17.71 1.43 -7.97
C LYS A 76 -18.02 1.47 -6.48
N LEU A 77 -19.26 1.82 -6.14
CA LEU A 77 -19.74 2.13 -4.78
C LEU A 77 -19.31 1.11 -3.71
N THR A 78 -19.25 -0.17 -4.07
CA THR A 78 -18.87 -1.27 -3.16
C THR A 78 -17.38 -1.23 -2.78
N PHE A 79 -16.50 -0.80 -3.68
CA PHE A 79 -15.06 -0.72 -3.43
C PHE A 79 -14.67 0.52 -2.61
N PHE A 80 -15.42 1.61 -2.75
CA PHE A 80 -15.13 2.90 -2.14
C PHE A 80 -15.14 2.84 -0.59
N ARG A 81 -16.09 2.12 0.00
CA ARG A 81 -16.22 2.03 1.47
C ARG A 81 -15.05 1.31 2.14
N CYS A 82 -14.57 0.20 1.56
CA CYS A 82 -13.41 -0.52 2.12
C CYS A 82 -12.10 0.23 1.88
N ILE A 83 -11.96 0.91 0.73
CA ILE A 83 -10.79 1.74 0.42
C ILE A 83 -10.65 2.87 1.46
N CYS A 84 -11.67 3.69 1.66
CA CYS A 84 -11.56 4.87 2.52
C CYS A 84 -11.36 4.52 4.01
N LEU A 85 -11.85 3.37 4.47
CA LEU A 85 -11.69 2.96 5.88
C LEU A 85 -10.33 2.33 6.19
N THR A 86 -9.58 1.89 5.18
CA THR A 86 -8.32 1.14 5.36
C THR A 86 -7.10 1.82 4.73
N ALA A 87 -7.30 2.88 3.93
CA ALA A 87 -6.24 3.72 3.40
C ALA A 87 -5.63 4.59 4.50
N GLN A 88 -4.29 4.69 4.51
CA GLN A 88 -3.64 5.85 5.13
C GLN A 88 -3.69 7.06 4.19
N GLU A 89 -3.59 6.83 2.88
CA GLU A 89 -3.70 7.85 1.84
C GLU A 89 -4.49 7.35 0.64
N VAL A 90 -5.26 8.24 0.01
CA VAL A 90 -6.04 7.94 -1.19
C VAL A 90 -5.42 8.66 -2.38
N CYS A 91 -5.08 7.90 -3.41
CA CYS A 91 -4.58 8.43 -4.69
C CYS A 91 -5.72 8.39 -5.72
N CYS A 92 -6.23 9.56 -6.09
CA CYS A 92 -7.19 9.68 -7.18
C CYS A 92 -6.43 9.93 -8.48
N ILE A 93 -6.62 9.07 -9.48
CA ILE A 93 -6.19 9.35 -10.84
C ILE A 93 -7.35 10.03 -11.59
N SER A 94 -7.06 11.19 -12.18
CA SER A 94 -8.00 12.01 -12.96
C SER A 94 -8.38 11.34 -14.27
#